data_AF-A0A372LUM3-F1
#
_entry.id   AF-A0A372LUM3-F1
#
_cell.length_a   1.000
_cell.length_b   1.000
_cell.length_c   1.000
_cell.angle_alpha   90.00
_cell.angle_beta   90.00
_cell.angle_gamma   90.00
#
_symmetry.space_group_name_H-M   'P 1'
#
loop_
_entity.id
_entity.type
_entity.pdbx_description
1 polymer ?
#
loop_
_entity_poly.entity_id
_entity_poly.type
_entity_poly.pdbx_seq_one_letter_code
_entity_poly.pdbx_strand_id
1 'polypeptide(L)' 'MTYIIRNPQKSPSFFADQMGISKSAISQLINKLESQQFMKRVQLTEDKRSNVLDLAENGINKRMTSFTNNLNDK' A
#
# COMPACT_ATOMS: atom_id res chain seq x y z
N MET A 1 4.70 -3.48 10.09
CA MET A 1 4.43 -2.23 9.33
C MET A 1 4.53 -2.41 7.80
N THR A 2 4.07 -3.54 7.23
CA THR A 2 4.24 -3.83 5.78
C THR A 2 3.00 -4.44 5.11
N TYR A 3 1.84 -4.45 5.77
CA TYR A 3 0.66 -5.11 5.23
C TYR A 3 0.11 -4.40 3.97
N ILE A 4 0.08 -3.06 3.98
CA ILE A 4 -0.37 -2.24 2.84
C ILE A 4 0.53 -2.47 1.61
N ILE A 5 1.85 -2.40 1.79
CA ILE A 5 2.85 -2.62 0.72
C ILE A 5 2.77 -4.05 0.14
N ARG A 6 2.40 -5.03 0.97
CA ARG A 6 2.26 -6.44 0.54
C ARG A 6 0.95 -6.73 -0.19
N ASN A 7 -0.06 -5.87 -0.05
CA ASN A 7 -1.39 -6.08 -0.62
C ASN A 7 -1.85 -4.85 -1.43
N PRO A 8 -1.13 -4.46 -2.51
CA PRO A 8 -1.56 -3.34 -3.34
C PRO A 8 -2.91 -3.65 -4.03
N GLN A 9 -3.45 -2.66 -4.74
CA GLN A 9 -4.73 -2.71 -5.45
C GLN A 9 -5.94 -2.88 -4.52
N LYS A 10 -5.84 -2.37 -3.29
CA LYS A 10 -6.95 -2.30 -2.32
C LYS A 10 -7.23 -0.86 -1.94
N SER A 11 -8.47 -0.57 -1.58
CA SER A 11 -8.88 0.78 -1.21
C SER A 11 -8.38 1.17 0.20
N PRO A 12 -8.20 2.47 0.49
CA PRO A 12 -7.91 2.93 1.85
C PRO A 12 -8.91 2.43 2.89
N SER A 13 -10.20 2.36 2.52
CA SER A 13 -11.28 1.87 3.37
C SER A 13 -11.08 0.41 3.77
N PHE A 14 -10.70 -0.43 2.81
CA PHE A 14 -10.39 -1.84 3.08
C PHE A 14 -9.30 -1.98 4.15
N PHE A 15 -8.24 -1.16 4.08
CA PHE A 15 -7.17 -1.20 5.09
C PHE A 15 -7.60 -0.65 6.44
N ALA A 16 -8.46 0.37 6.49
CA ALA A 16 -9.03 0.87 7.73
C ALA A 16 -9.76 -0.26 8.47
N ASP A 17 -10.65 -0.94 7.74
CA ASP A 17 -11.48 -2.01 8.27
C ASP A 17 -10.63 -3.22 8.69
N GLN A 18 -9.68 -3.64 7.86
CA GLN A 18 -8.81 -4.78 8.17
C GLN A 18 -7.90 -4.52 9.37
N MET A 19 -7.36 -3.30 9.48
CA MET A 19 -6.47 -2.93 10.59
C MET A 19 -7.23 -2.52 11.87
N GLY A 20 -8.56 -2.40 11.82
CA GLY A 20 -9.36 -1.93 12.95
C GLY A 20 -9.03 -0.49 13.36
N ILE A 21 -8.62 0.36 12.41
CA ILE A 21 -8.25 1.76 12.66
C ILE A 21 -9.20 2.72 11.96
N SER A 22 -9.22 3.97 12.43
CA SER A 22 -10.07 5.00 11.82
C SER A 22 -9.63 5.35 10.39
N LYS A 23 -10.60 5.83 9.59
CA LYS A 23 -10.35 6.36 8.23
C LYS A 23 -9.33 7.51 8.22
N SER A 24 -9.27 8.30 9.29
CA SER A 24 -8.28 9.38 9.42
C SER A 24 -6.89 8.83 9.71
N ALA A 25 -6.76 7.82 10.57
CA ALA A 25 -5.49 7.18 10.90
C ALA A 25 -4.88 6.48 9.67
N ILE A 26 -5.68 5.72 8.92
CA ILE A 26 -5.20 5.09 7.68
C ILE A 26 -4.81 6.15 6.64
N SER A 27 -5.54 7.28 6.56
CA SER A 27 -5.24 8.34 5.61
C SER A 27 -3.89 9.00 5.93
N GLN A 28 -3.62 9.30 7.20
CA GLN A 28 -2.32 9.82 7.64
C GLN A 28 -1.19 8.83 7.35
N LEU A 29 -1.41 7.53 7.59
CA LEU A 29 -0.43 6.50 7.29
C LEU A 29 -0.14 6.41 5.79
N ILE A 30 -1.17 6.43 4.94
CA ILE A 30 -1.02 6.42 3.49
C ILE A 30 -0.26 7.66 3.03
N ASN A 31 -0.60 8.85 3.52
CA ASN A 31 0.10 10.08 3.14
C ASN A 31 1.60 10.01 3.49
N LYS A 32 1.96 9.39 4.62
CA LYS A 32 3.36 9.13 4.99
C LYS A 32 4.05 8.12 4.05
N LEU A 33 3.33 7.11 3.59
CA LEU A 33 3.86 6.15 2.61
C LEU A 33 4.02 6.76 1.22
N GLU A 34 3.10 7.65 0.82
CA GLU A 34 3.17 8.41 -0.43
C GLU A 34 4.33 9.42 -0.41
N SER A 35 4.52 10.15 0.70
CA SER A 35 5.63 11.10 0.82
C SER A 35 7.01 10.43 0.75
N GLN A 36 7.08 9.16 1.17
CA GLN A 36 8.28 8.33 1.07
C GLN A 36 8.38 7.55 -0.26
N GLN A 37 7.46 7.79 -1.21
CA GLN A 37 7.39 7.14 -2.52
C GLN A 37 7.27 5.60 -2.42
N PHE A 38 6.68 5.08 -1.34
CA PHE A 38 6.39 3.66 -1.20
C PHE A 38 5.06 3.25 -1.84
N MET A 39 4.06 4.13 -1.80
CA MET A 39 2.72 3.88 -2.36
C MET A 39 2.25 5.10 -3.15
N LYS A 40 1.19 4.92 -3.95
CA LYS A 40 0.44 5.99 -4.62
C LYS A 40 -1.05 5.62 -4.68
N ARG A 41 -1.94 6.59 -4.54
CA ARG A 41 -3.37 6.41 -4.87
C ARG A 41 -3.57 6.44 -6.38
N VAL A 42 -4.27 5.44 -6.91
CA VAL A 42 -4.66 5.35 -8.32
C VAL A 42 -6.17 5.28 -8.41
N GLN A 43 -6.75 6.11 -9.26
CA GLN A 43 -8.18 6.10 -9.54
C GLN A 43 -8.51 4.96 -10.49
N LEU A 44 -9.54 4.16 -10.18
CA LEU A 44 -9.98 3.10 -11.08
C LEU A 44 -10.69 3.72 -12.30
N THR A 45 -10.36 3.22 -13.48
CA THR A 45 -10.94 3.68 -14.76
C THR A 45 -12.42 3.33 -14.86
N GLU A 46 -12.83 2.21 -14.26
CA GLU A 46 -14.21 1.71 -14.27
C GLU A 46 -15.09 2.37 -13.20
N ASP A 47 -14.51 2.83 -12.10
CA ASP A 47 -15.21 3.58 -11.05
C ASP A 47 -14.38 4.76 -10.58
N LYS A 48 -14.67 5.94 -11.15
CA LYS A 48 -14.00 7.21 -10.82
C LYS A 48 -14.22 7.64 -9.36
N ARG A 49 -15.14 7.04 -8.61
CA ARG A 49 -15.33 7.36 -7.18
C ARG A 49 -14.44 6.52 -6.28
N SER A 50 -13.82 5.48 -6.83
CA SER A 50 -13.01 4.52 -6.10
C SER A 50 -11.53 4.68 -6.43
N ASN A 51 -10.74 4.88 -5.37
CA ASN A 51 -9.28 4.92 -5.44
C ASN A 51 -8.70 3.68 -4.76
N VAL A 52 -7.68 3.09 -5.38
CA VAL A 52 -6.87 1.99 -4.83
C VAL A 52 -5.46 2.46 -4.52
N LEU A 53 -4.77 1.74 -3.64
CA LEU A 53 -3.36 1.98 -3.36
C LEU A 53 -2.48 1.05 -4.20
N ASP A 54 -1.60 1.64 -5.01
CA ASP A 54 -0.62 0.93 -5.81
C ASP A 54 0.80 1.20 -5.29
N LEU A 55 1.75 0.36 -5.68
CA LEU A 55 3.16 0.54 -5.32
C LEU A 55 3.76 1.70 -6.13
N ALA A 56 4.56 2.51 -5.45
CA ALA A 56 5.47 3.45 -6.09
C ALA A 56 6.88 2.84 -6.18
N GLU A 57 7.81 3.51 -6.85
CA GLU A 57 9.14 2.98 -7.22
C GLU A 57 9.90 2.41 -6.01
N ASN A 58 9.95 3.13 -4.88
CA ASN A 58 10.61 2.64 -3.67
C ASN A 58 9.85 1.47 -3.03
N GLY A 59 8.53 1.42 -3.22
CA GLY A 59 7.68 0.30 -2.79
C GLY A 59 7.97 -0.99 -3.55
N ILE A 60 8.21 -0.88 -4.86
CA ILE A 60 8.61 -2.01 -5.72
C ILE A 60 9.96 -2.55 -5.25
N ASN A 61 10.96 -1.68 -5.08
CA ASN A 61 12.29 -2.08 -4.59
C ASN A 61 12.20 -2.78 -3.23
N LYS A 62 11.44 -2.21 -2.30
CA LYS A 62 11.26 -2.81 -0.97
C LYS A 62 10.54 -4.15 -1.01
N ARG A 63 9.55 -4.31 -1.90
CA ARG A 63 8.86 -5.59 -2.11
C ARG A 63 9.81 -6.62 -2.74
N MET A 64 10.64 -6.21 -3.70
CA MET A 64 11.63 -7.05 -4.36
C MET A 64 12.70 -7.54 -3.38
N THR A 65 13.29 -6.65 -2.58
CA THR A 65 14.30 -7.01 -1.56
C THR A 65 13.71 -7.92 -0.49
N SER A 66 12.45 -7.69 -0.09
CA SER A 66 11.78 -8.57 0.88
C SER A 66 11.47 -9.96 0.31
N PHE A 67 11.31 -10.07 -1.01
CA PHE A 67 11.09 -11.33 -1.71
C PHE A 67 12.41 -12.12 -1.91
N THR A 68 13.49 -11.45 -2.30
CA THR A 68 14.81 -12.08 -2.51
C THR A 68 15.39 -12.66 -1.21
N ASN A 69 15.16 -12.02 -0.07
CA ASN A 69 15.61 -12.55 1.22
C ASN A 69 14.86 -13.81 1.68
N ASN A 70 13.74 -14.17 1.04
CA ASN A 70 13.02 -15.43 1.32
C ASN A 70 13.46 -16.60 0.43
N LEU A 71 14.23 -16.34 -0.64
CA LEU A 71 14.73 -17.38 -1.55
C LEU A 71 16.14 -17.89 -1.16
N ASN A 72 16.85 -17.15 -0.31
CA ASN A 72 18.20 -17.50 0.14
C ASN A 72 18.24 -18.20 1.51
N ASP A 73 17.07 -18.56 2.05
CA ASP A 73 16.89 -19.23 3.35
C ASP A 73 16.37 -20.67 3.16
N LYS A 74 16.83 -21.36 2.11
CA LYS A 74 16.52 -22.77 1.84
C LYS A 74 17.73 -23.56 1.41
#